data_AF-L9KN38-F1
#
_entry.id   AF-L9KN38-F1
#
_cell.length_a   1.000
_cell.length_b   1.000
_cell.length_c   1.000
_cell.angle_alpha   90.00
_cell.angle_beta   90.00
_cell.angle_gamma   90.00
#
_symmetry.space_group_name_H-M   'P 1'
#
loop_
_entity.id
_entity.type
_entity.pdbx_description
1 polymer ?
#
loop_
_entity_poly.entity_id
_entity_poly.type
_entity_poly.pdbx_seq_one_letter_code
_entity_poly.pdbx_strand_id
1 'polypeptide(L)'
;MENLKNAEVKPDDYFLSRYEKKLEELKTQKQSGTQMEKPSSLCSQKIPCLMKQVCLGLSGYRAFTEASDGSLCLAMEYGGEKSLNDLIEERNKDSRDPFPAAIILKVALNVARGLKYLHQEKKLLHGDIKSSNVVIKGDFETIKICDVGVSLPLDENMTVTDPEACYIGTEPWKPKEALEENGIITDKADIFAFGLTLWEMMTLSIPHINLPDDDDDDDKTFDESDFDDEAYYAALGTRPPVNMEELDESYQKVIELFSVCTNEDPKDRPSAAHIVEALETDVQ
;
A
#
# COMPACT_ATOMS: atom_id res chain seq x y z
N MET A 1 31.91 27.89 -11.83
CA MET A 1 30.70 28.68 -12.07
C MET A 1 30.20 28.27 -13.44
N GLU A 2 29.02 27.71 -13.63
CA GLU A 2 27.85 27.47 -12.80
C GLU A 2 26.92 26.60 -13.68
N ASN A 3 26.07 25.79 -13.07
CA ASN A 3 24.75 25.33 -13.54
C ASN A 3 24.44 23.94 -12.95
N LEU A 4 24.20 23.93 -11.63
CA LEU A 4 23.23 23.03 -11.04
C LEU A 4 21.87 23.53 -11.48
N LYS A 5 21.25 22.85 -12.45
CA LYS A 5 19.82 23.04 -12.73
C LYS A 5 19.05 22.42 -11.57
N ASN A 6 18.14 23.22 -11.02
CA ASN A 6 17.16 22.85 -10.02
C ASN A 6 16.50 21.53 -10.43
N ALA A 7 16.69 20.49 -9.61
CA ALA A 7 15.86 19.29 -9.68
C ALA A 7 14.53 19.63 -9.03
N GLU A 8 13.44 19.55 -9.79
CA GLU A 8 12.08 19.57 -9.26
C GLU A 8 11.94 18.42 -8.26
N VAL A 9 11.61 18.77 -7.01
CA VAL A 9 11.28 17.80 -5.97
C VAL A 9 9.83 17.38 -6.22
N LYS A 10 9.61 16.09 -6.46
CA LYS A 10 8.27 15.55 -6.70
C LYS A 10 7.44 15.59 -5.41
N PRO A 11 6.10 15.75 -5.50
CA PRO A 11 5.21 15.68 -4.33
C PRO A 11 5.42 14.42 -3.48
N ASP A 12 5.63 13.25 -4.09
CA ASP A 12 5.83 12.00 -3.34
C ASP A 12 7.19 11.93 -2.62
N ASP A 13 8.25 12.51 -3.22
CA ASP A 13 9.56 12.66 -2.55
C ASP A 13 9.46 13.65 -1.38
N TYR A 14 8.58 14.65 -1.50
CA TYR A 14 8.27 15.59 -0.42
C TYR A 14 7.56 14.90 0.74
N PHE A 15 6.53 14.11 0.48
CA PHE A 15 5.78 13.37 1.51
C PHE A 15 6.59 12.25 2.17
N LEU A 16 7.35 11.47 1.40
CA LEU A 16 8.29 10.47 1.95
C LEU A 16 9.35 11.16 2.82
N SER A 17 9.92 12.29 2.37
CA SER A 17 10.89 13.04 3.17
C SER A 17 10.28 13.61 4.47
N ARG A 18 9.02 14.06 4.45
CA ARG A 18 8.32 14.60 5.63
C ARG A 18 7.93 13.50 6.60
N TYR A 19 7.49 12.35 6.10
CA TYR A 19 7.23 11.15 6.89
C TYR A 19 8.50 10.64 7.56
N GLU A 20 9.61 10.52 6.82
CA GLU A 20 10.92 10.14 7.35
C GLU A 20 11.44 11.15 8.38
N LYS A 21 11.30 12.45 8.12
CA LYS A 21 11.71 13.53 9.02
C LYS A 21 10.87 13.58 10.31
N LYS A 22 9.55 13.39 10.22
CA LYS A 22 8.66 13.33 11.39
C LYS A 22 8.91 12.08 12.23
N LEU A 23 9.25 10.95 11.60
CA LEU A 23 9.74 9.74 12.29
C LEU A 23 11.07 9.98 13.01
N GLU A 24 11.96 10.83 12.48
CA GLU A 24 13.26 11.15 13.09
C GLU A 24 13.13 12.16 14.26
N GLU A 25 12.20 13.12 14.16
CA GLU A 25 11.83 14.05 15.24
C GLU A 25 11.18 13.31 16.43
N LEU A 26 10.31 12.32 16.17
CA LEU A 26 9.73 11.46 17.19
C LEU A 26 10.76 10.53 17.86
N LYS A 27 11.85 10.19 17.16
CA LYS A 27 13.00 9.44 17.73
C LYS A 27 13.88 10.32 18.62
N THR A 28 14.04 11.60 18.30
CA THR A 28 14.87 12.56 19.06
C THR A 28 14.17 13.09 20.31
N GLN A 29 12.84 13.29 20.29
CA GLN A 29 12.08 13.70 21.48
C GLN A 29 12.09 12.67 22.61
N LYS A 30 12.34 11.37 22.32
CA LYS A 30 12.51 10.33 23.34
C LYS A 30 13.81 10.43 24.15
N GLN A 31 14.78 11.28 23.76
CA GLN A 31 16.09 11.39 24.42
C GLN A 31 16.24 12.55 25.43
N SER A 32 15.32 13.52 25.46
CA SER A 32 15.35 14.65 26.42
C SER A 32 14.09 14.66 27.30
N GLY A 33 14.15 14.00 28.46
CA GLY A 33 12.96 13.68 29.25
C GLY A 33 12.31 14.81 30.07
N THR A 34 11.04 14.62 30.38
CA THR A 34 10.46 14.73 31.73
C THR A 34 9.18 13.89 31.79
N GLN A 35 8.94 13.25 32.94
CA GLN A 35 7.98 12.15 33.12
C GLN A 35 6.51 12.60 32.98
N MET A 36 5.78 11.92 32.09
CA MET A 36 4.35 11.65 32.21
C MET A 36 4.10 10.21 31.71
N GLU A 37 3.12 9.53 32.30
CA GLU A 37 2.97 8.08 32.34
C GLU A 37 3.01 7.38 30.97
N LYS A 38 3.69 6.22 30.95
CA LYS A 38 3.98 5.40 29.77
C LYS A 38 2.72 4.64 29.28
N PRO A 39 2.45 4.61 27.97
CA PRO A 39 2.09 3.39 27.27
C PRO A 39 3.38 2.70 26.79
N SER A 40 3.33 1.38 26.79
CA SER A 40 4.42 0.44 26.60
C SER A 40 5.33 0.69 25.39
N SER A 41 6.61 0.38 25.61
CA SER A 41 7.71 0.32 24.66
C SER A 41 7.36 -0.37 23.34
N LEU A 42 7.17 0.41 22.28
CA LEU A 42 6.88 -0.08 20.93
C LEU A 42 8.19 -0.36 20.16
N CYS A 43 8.37 -1.65 19.83
CA CYS A 43 9.15 -2.24 18.74
C CYS A 43 10.55 -1.63 18.46
N SER A 44 11.59 -2.23 19.03
CA SER A 44 12.98 -2.04 18.61
C SER A 44 13.43 -3.21 17.75
N GLN A 45 12.93 -3.32 16.52
CA GLN A 45 13.58 -4.14 15.50
C GLN A 45 14.38 -3.25 14.55
N LYS A 46 15.71 -3.33 14.66
CA LYS A 46 16.65 -2.79 13.68
C LYS A 46 16.59 -3.69 12.44
N ILE A 47 15.96 -3.23 11.37
CA ILE A 47 16.10 -3.84 10.04
C ILE A 47 16.98 -2.88 9.22
N PRO A 48 18.18 -3.28 8.78
CA PRO A 48 19.02 -2.44 7.93
C PRO A 48 18.36 -2.22 6.57
N CYS A 49 18.35 -0.96 6.14
CA CYS A 49 17.81 -0.49 4.89
C CYS A 49 18.63 -0.99 3.70
N LEU A 50 18.00 -1.71 2.77
CA LEU A 50 18.27 -1.61 1.32
C LEU A 50 17.09 -2.29 0.58
N MET A 51 16.03 -1.53 0.34
CA MET A 51 14.84 -1.98 -0.40
C MET A 51 14.98 -1.57 -1.87
N LYS A 52 15.20 -2.54 -2.77
CA LYS A 52 14.83 -2.37 -4.18
C LYS A 52 13.81 -3.46 -4.51
N GLN A 53 12.59 -2.98 -4.76
CA GLN A 53 11.42 -3.60 -5.40
C GLN A 53 11.45 -5.13 -5.57
N VAL A 54 10.53 -5.80 -4.88
CA VAL A 54 10.71 -7.14 -4.33
C VAL A 54 9.52 -8.03 -4.72
N CYS A 55 9.50 -8.86 -5.77
CA CYS A 55 8.27 -9.63 -6.10
C CYS A 55 8.21 -11.06 -5.55
N LEU A 56 7.04 -11.48 -5.06
CA LEU A 56 6.67 -12.88 -4.88
C LEU A 56 5.99 -13.42 -6.14
N GLY A 57 6.78 -14.14 -6.93
CA GLY A 57 6.30 -15.19 -7.83
C GLY A 57 6.96 -16.52 -7.45
N LEU A 58 6.33 -17.64 -7.84
CA LEU A 58 6.63 -19.04 -7.48
C LEU A 58 8.06 -19.57 -7.75
N SER A 59 9.08 -18.74 -7.97
CA SER A 59 10.47 -19.17 -8.26
C SER A 59 11.57 -18.19 -7.84
N GLY A 60 11.30 -17.29 -6.90
CA GLY A 60 12.29 -16.28 -6.49
C GLY A 60 13.49 -16.86 -5.74
N TYR A 61 14.66 -16.89 -6.38
CA TYR A 61 15.93 -17.15 -5.70
C TYR A 61 16.23 -16.02 -4.71
N ARG A 62 16.63 -16.39 -3.49
CA ARG A 62 17.01 -15.46 -2.42
C ARG A 62 18.49 -15.66 -2.10
N ALA A 63 19.29 -14.61 -2.24
CA ALA A 63 20.67 -14.62 -1.80
C ALA A 63 20.85 -13.57 -0.70
N PHE A 64 21.47 -13.99 0.40
CA PHE A 64 21.90 -13.09 1.46
C PHE A 64 23.41 -12.90 1.31
N THR A 65 23.86 -11.66 1.37
CA THR A 65 25.29 -11.34 1.44
C THR A 65 25.49 -10.23 2.45
N GLU A 66 26.64 -10.19 3.10
CA GLU A 66 27.03 -9.09 3.96
C GLU A 66 27.84 -8.10 3.13
N ALA A 67 27.48 -6.82 3.17
CA ALA A 67 28.29 -5.76 2.60
C ALA A 67 29.56 -5.54 3.42
N SER A 68 30.55 -4.86 2.83
CA SER A 68 31.83 -4.58 3.48
C SER A 68 31.73 -3.74 4.77
N ASP A 69 30.59 -3.09 5.01
CA ASP A 69 30.31 -2.29 6.21
C ASP A 69 29.50 -3.07 7.28
N GLY A 70 29.23 -4.36 7.06
CA GLY A 70 28.44 -5.21 7.95
C GLY A 70 26.93 -5.12 7.71
N SER A 71 26.46 -4.38 6.70
CA SER A 71 25.04 -4.34 6.35
C SER A 71 24.60 -5.64 5.67
N LEU A 72 23.45 -6.17 6.07
CA LEU A 72 22.88 -7.34 5.42
C LEU A 72 22.23 -6.92 4.09
N CYS A 73 22.69 -7.49 2.99
CA CYS A 73 22.12 -7.29 1.66
C CYS A 73 21.30 -8.50 1.24
N LEU A 74 20.13 -8.22 0.69
CA LEU A 74 19.21 -9.22 0.15
C LEU A 74 19.13 -9.04 -1.36
N ALA A 75 19.50 -10.06 -2.13
CA ALA A 75 19.31 -10.11 -3.56
C ALA A 75 18.16 -11.09 -3.89
N MET A 76 17.27 -10.66 -4.77
CA MET A 76 16.06 -11.40 -5.15
C MET A 76 15.77 -11.33 -6.65
N GLU A 77 14.84 -12.17 -7.11
CA GLU A 77 14.39 -12.21 -8.51
C GLU A 77 13.78 -10.87 -8.95
N TYR A 78 14.15 -10.45 -10.17
CA TYR A 78 13.60 -9.28 -10.82
C TYR A 78 12.11 -9.46 -11.17
N GLY A 79 11.26 -8.61 -10.61
CA GLY A 79 9.80 -8.74 -10.66
C GLY A 79 9.11 -8.17 -11.89
N GLY A 80 9.73 -7.18 -12.55
CA GLY A 80 9.14 -6.40 -13.64
C GLY A 80 9.77 -5.01 -13.72
N GLU A 81 9.34 -4.22 -14.71
CA GLU A 81 9.97 -2.93 -15.04
C GLU A 81 9.40 -1.76 -14.25
N LYS A 82 8.12 -1.84 -13.84
CA LYS A 82 7.40 -0.76 -13.16
C LYS A 82 6.48 -1.32 -12.08
N SER A 83 6.29 -0.57 -11.01
CA SER A 83 5.16 -0.79 -10.10
C SER A 83 3.85 -0.33 -10.72
N LEU A 84 2.75 -0.79 -10.14
CA LEU A 84 1.42 -0.28 -10.46
C LEU A 84 1.33 1.23 -10.12
N ASN A 85 2.01 1.68 -9.06
CA ASN A 85 2.11 3.11 -8.73
C ASN A 85 2.75 3.91 -9.86
N ASP A 86 3.87 3.44 -10.41
CA ASP A 86 4.54 4.13 -11.54
C ASP A 86 3.59 4.26 -12.75
N LEU A 87 2.79 3.22 -13.03
CA LEU A 87 1.81 3.25 -14.11
C LEU A 87 0.63 4.19 -13.80
N ILE A 88 0.20 4.26 -12.55
CA ILE A 88 -0.85 5.20 -12.10
C ILE A 88 -0.37 6.64 -12.27
N GLU A 89 0.84 6.96 -11.84
CA GLU A 89 1.43 8.29 -12.01
C GLU A 89 1.59 8.69 -13.48
N GLU A 90 2.05 7.78 -14.33
CA GLU A 90 2.18 8.02 -15.77
C GLU A 90 0.81 8.31 -16.40
N ARG A 91 -0.21 7.51 -16.06
CA ARG A 91 -1.57 7.70 -16.55
C ARG A 91 -2.19 9.01 -16.06
N ASN A 92 -1.92 9.39 -14.81
CA ASN A 92 -2.40 10.64 -14.23
C ASN A 92 -1.76 11.87 -14.92
N LYS A 93 -0.53 11.75 -15.43
CA LYS A 93 0.13 12.82 -16.19
C LYS A 93 -0.35 12.89 -17.63
N ASP A 94 -0.61 11.73 -18.25
CA ASP A 94 -0.87 11.65 -19.68
C ASP A 94 -2.36 11.83 -20.05
N SER A 95 -3.23 10.99 -19.49
CA SER A 95 -4.63 10.88 -19.93
C SER A 95 -5.63 11.29 -18.86
N ARG A 96 -5.25 11.24 -17.58
CA ARG A 96 -6.11 11.54 -16.42
C ARG A 96 -7.40 10.73 -16.37
N ASP A 97 -7.48 9.63 -17.12
CA ASP A 97 -8.64 8.75 -17.15
C ASP A 97 -8.36 7.47 -16.34
N PRO A 98 -9.38 6.90 -15.68
CA PRO A 98 -9.24 5.64 -14.94
C PRO A 98 -8.66 4.50 -15.78
N PHE A 99 -8.02 3.52 -15.13
CA PHE A 99 -7.62 2.30 -15.84
C PHE A 99 -8.85 1.54 -16.34
N PRO A 100 -8.84 0.95 -17.55
CA PRO A 100 -9.97 0.18 -18.05
C PRO A 100 -10.40 -0.90 -17.05
N ALA A 101 -11.70 -1.03 -16.78
CA ALA A 101 -12.24 -1.96 -15.79
C ALA A 101 -11.71 -3.40 -15.94
N ALA A 102 -11.54 -3.88 -17.17
CA ALA A 102 -10.97 -5.20 -17.46
C ALA A 102 -9.52 -5.35 -16.97
N ILE A 103 -8.70 -4.29 -17.06
CA ILE A 103 -7.34 -4.27 -16.53
C ILE A 103 -7.37 -4.27 -14.99
N ILE A 104 -8.26 -3.49 -14.38
CA ILE A 104 -8.41 -3.48 -12.91
C ILE A 104 -8.80 -4.87 -12.41
N LEU A 105 -9.77 -5.54 -13.04
CA LEU A 105 -10.16 -6.91 -12.68
C LEU A 105 -9.03 -7.93 -12.90
N LYS A 106 -8.22 -7.75 -13.94
CA LYS A 106 -7.02 -8.58 -14.18
C LYS A 106 -5.99 -8.41 -13.07
N VAL A 107 -5.73 -7.17 -12.63
CA VAL A 107 -4.87 -6.89 -11.47
C VAL A 107 -5.47 -7.49 -10.20
N ALA A 108 -6.75 -7.26 -9.95
CA ALA A 108 -7.49 -7.77 -8.81
C ALA A 108 -7.33 -9.28 -8.66
N LEU A 109 -7.55 -10.03 -9.74
CA LEU A 109 -7.42 -11.49 -9.73
C LEU A 109 -5.99 -11.97 -9.41
N ASN A 110 -4.97 -11.33 -9.99
CA ASN A 110 -3.58 -11.75 -9.78
C ASN A 110 -3.09 -11.41 -8.37
N VAL A 111 -3.44 -10.23 -7.85
CA VAL A 111 -3.12 -9.82 -6.47
C VAL A 111 -3.86 -10.71 -5.47
N ALA A 112 -5.15 -11.00 -5.70
CA ALA A 112 -5.92 -11.90 -4.84
C ALA A 112 -5.35 -13.33 -4.83
N ARG A 113 -4.83 -13.84 -5.96
CA ARG A 113 -4.11 -15.13 -5.99
C ARG A 113 -2.83 -15.09 -5.16
N GLY A 114 -2.07 -14.00 -5.23
CA GLY A 114 -0.88 -13.80 -4.40
C GLY A 114 -1.21 -13.76 -2.89
N LEU A 115 -2.25 -13.02 -2.52
CA LEU A 115 -2.74 -12.96 -1.14
C LEU A 115 -3.28 -14.30 -0.65
N LYS A 116 -4.06 -15.00 -1.46
CA LYS A 116 -4.55 -16.35 -1.15
C LYS A 116 -3.39 -17.29 -0.82
N TYR A 117 -2.32 -17.26 -1.62
CA TYR A 117 -1.12 -18.05 -1.37
C TYR A 117 -0.47 -17.70 -0.03
N LEU A 118 -0.29 -16.40 0.26
CA LEU A 118 0.29 -15.94 1.52
C LEU A 118 -0.56 -16.36 2.72
N HIS A 119 -1.86 -16.06 2.69
CA HIS A 119 -2.78 -16.33 3.79
C HIS A 119 -2.97 -17.82 4.03
N GLN A 120 -3.18 -18.63 2.98
CA GLN A 120 -3.56 -20.03 3.13
C GLN A 120 -2.37 -20.98 3.18
N GLU A 121 -1.40 -20.83 2.27
CA GLU A 121 -0.28 -21.75 2.13
C GLU A 121 0.91 -21.38 3.00
N LYS A 122 1.14 -20.07 3.21
CA LYS A 122 2.25 -19.59 4.04
C LYS A 122 1.86 -19.20 5.44
N LYS A 123 0.57 -18.99 5.71
CA LYS A 123 0.09 -18.44 6.99
C LYS A 123 0.80 -17.13 7.32
N LEU A 124 0.89 -16.24 6.32
CA LEU A 124 1.50 -14.93 6.44
C LEU A 124 0.53 -13.85 5.98
N LEU A 125 0.40 -12.79 6.77
CA LEU A 125 -0.14 -11.50 6.38
C LEU A 125 0.95 -10.74 5.62
N HIS A 126 0.60 -10.08 4.52
CA HIS A 126 1.54 -9.24 3.79
C HIS A 126 1.92 -8.00 4.61
N GLY A 127 0.92 -7.27 5.12
CA GLY A 127 1.10 -6.17 6.06
C GLY A 127 1.35 -4.78 5.44
N ASP A 128 1.58 -4.70 4.13
CA ASP A 128 1.75 -3.44 3.39
C ASP A 128 1.31 -3.54 1.92
N ILE A 129 0.05 -3.93 1.66
CA ILE A 129 -0.50 -3.93 0.29
C ILE A 129 -0.80 -2.49 -0.14
N LYS A 130 -0.32 -2.12 -1.33
CA LYS A 130 -0.51 -0.83 -2.01
C LYS A 130 -0.01 -0.94 -3.44
N SER A 131 -0.35 0.00 -4.31
CA SER A 131 0.09 0.00 -5.72
C SER A 131 1.62 -0.08 -5.92
N SER A 132 2.42 0.58 -5.06
CA SER A 132 3.89 0.54 -5.15
C SER A 132 4.48 -0.85 -4.84
N ASN A 133 3.73 -1.70 -4.14
CA ASN A 133 4.05 -3.08 -3.81
C ASN A 133 3.37 -4.09 -4.76
N VAL A 134 2.87 -3.64 -5.92
CA VAL A 134 2.43 -4.49 -7.02
C VAL A 134 3.30 -4.18 -8.22
N VAL A 135 3.99 -5.17 -8.78
CA VAL A 135 4.88 -4.98 -9.93
C VAL A 135 4.27 -5.58 -11.18
N ILE A 136 4.43 -4.85 -12.27
CA ILE A 136 3.89 -5.14 -13.58
C ILE A 136 5.05 -5.39 -14.56
N LYS A 137 4.92 -6.43 -15.37
CA LYS A 137 5.85 -6.74 -16.47
C LYS A 137 5.08 -6.78 -17.79
N GLY A 138 5.66 -6.14 -18.81
CA GLY A 138 5.02 -5.98 -20.12
C GLY A 138 3.72 -5.19 -20.01
N ASP A 139 2.82 -5.40 -20.96
CA ASP A 139 1.47 -4.82 -20.94
C ASP A 139 0.54 -5.68 -20.06
N PHE A 140 0.74 -5.58 -18.73
CA PHE A 140 0.04 -6.39 -17.73
C PHE A 140 0.16 -7.91 -17.96
N GLU A 141 1.23 -8.38 -18.62
CA GLU A 141 1.44 -9.81 -18.90
C GLU A 141 1.73 -10.59 -17.62
N THR A 142 2.43 -9.97 -16.68
CA THR A 142 2.70 -10.53 -15.35
C THR A 142 2.44 -9.48 -14.30
N ILE A 143 1.77 -9.88 -13.22
CA ILE A 143 1.35 -9.05 -12.10
C ILE A 143 1.73 -9.81 -10.84
N LYS A 144 2.55 -9.23 -9.96
CA LYS A 144 3.03 -9.88 -8.74
C LYS A 144 2.96 -8.91 -7.57
N ILE A 145 2.53 -9.42 -6.41
CA ILE A 145 2.69 -8.70 -5.14
C ILE A 145 4.14 -8.75 -4.68
N CYS A 146 4.52 -7.75 -3.91
CA CYS A 146 5.90 -7.43 -3.67
C CYS A 146 6.12 -6.85 -2.26
N ASP A 147 7.33 -7.02 -1.73
CA ASP A 147 7.78 -6.53 -0.42
C ASP A 147 7.09 -7.13 0.81
N VAL A 148 7.49 -8.36 1.15
CA VAL A 148 7.09 -9.03 2.40
C VAL A 148 8.00 -8.70 3.59
N GLY A 149 8.73 -7.58 3.53
CA GLY A 149 9.67 -7.16 4.59
C GLY A 149 9.00 -6.92 5.95
N VAL A 150 7.69 -6.64 5.94
CA VAL A 150 6.88 -6.37 7.13
C VAL A 150 5.77 -7.41 7.35
N SER A 151 5.92 -8.59 6.74
CA SER A 151 4.93 -9.67 6.86
C SER A 151 4.83 -10.22 8.29
N LEU A 152 3.62 -10.61 8.68
CA LEU A 152 3.30 -11.09 10.02
C LEU A 152 2.75 -12.52 9.99
N PRO A 153 3.12 -13.38 10.95
CA PRO A 153 2.58 -14.74 11.01
C PRO A 153 1.10 -14.73 11.39
N LEU A 154 0.33 -15.56 10.68
CA LEU A 154 -1.08 -15.83 10.95
C LEU A 154 -1.23 -17.18 11.67
N ASP A 155 -2.13 -17.24 12.64
CA ASP A 155 -2.52 -18.49 13.29
C ASP A 155 -3.52 -19.31 12.45
N GLU A 156 -4.06 -20.37 13.03
CA GLU A 156 -5.07 -21.21 12.38
C GLU A 156 -6.40 -20.47 12.13
N ASN A 157 -6.67 -19.42 12.90
CA ASN A 157 -7.84 -18.55 12.79
C ASN A 157 -7.60 -17.32 11.90
N MET A 158 -6.49 -17.29 11.14
CA MET A 158 -6.09 -16.16 10.31
C MET A 158 -5.94 -14.86 11.08
N THR A 159 -5.49 -14.94 12.33
CA THR A 159 -5.25 -13.81 13.23
C THR A 159 -3.76 -13.69 13.53
N VAL A 160 -3.26 -12.47 13.63
CA VAL A 160 -1.91 -12.20 14.15
C VAL A 160 -1.98 -12.22 15.67
N THR A 161 -1.44 -13.27 16.28
CA THR A 161 -1.50 -13.47 17.75
C THR A 161 -0.19 -13.23 18.48
N ASP A 162 0.89 -12.98 17.74
CA ASP A 162 2.19 -12.67 18.33
C ASP A 162 2.12 -11.30 19.05
N PRO A 163 2.31 -11.23 20.39
CA PRO A 163 2.23 -9.98 21.13
C PRO A 163 3.28 -8.93 20.73
N GLU A 164 4.38 -9.37 20.11
CA GLU A 164 5.44 -8.48 19.62
C GLU A 164 5.22 -8.05 18.16
N ALA A 165 4.26 -8.66 17.46
CA ALA A 165 3.92 -8.28 16.09
C ALA A 165 3.20 -6.94 16.08
N CYS A 166 3.63 -6.07 15.17
CA CYS A 166 3.03 -4.76 14.96
C CYS A 166 2.70 -4.59 13.48
N TYR A 167 1.45 -4.23 13.18
CA TYR A 167 1.07 -3.87 11.82
C TYR A 167 1.69 -2.51 11.46
N ILE A 168 2.73 -2.54 10.63
CA ILE A 168 3.43 -1.33 10.22
C ILE A 168 2.60 -0.60 9.16
N GLY A 169 2.42 -1.21 7.99
CA GLY A 169 1.69 -0.67 6.83
C GLY A 169 2.09 0.72 6.38
N THR A 170 1.44 1.20 5.34
CA THR A 170 1.52 2.59 4.87
C THR A 170 0.24 3.31 5.24
N GLU A 171 0.35 4.48 5.87
CA GLU A 171 -0.73 5.14 6.60
C GLU A 171 -2.06 5.28 5.82
N PRO A 172 -2.10 5.78 4.56
CA PRO A 172 -3.34 5.88 3.79
C PRO A 172 -4.04 4.55 3.51
N TRP A 173 -3.31 3.43 3.54
CA TRP A 173 -3.86 2.09 3.25
C TRP A 173 -4.23 1.32 4.52
N LYS A 174 -4.02 1.90 5.70
CA LYS A 174 -4.28 1.20 6.96
C LYS A 174 -5.78 0.98 7.15
N PRO A 175 -6.20 -0.25 7.47
CA PRO A 175 -7.56 -0.49 7.93
C PRO A 175 -7.76 0.04 9.35
N LYS A 176 -9.02 0.25 9.74
CA LYS A 176 -9.40 0.76 11.05
C LYS A 176 -8.80 -0.04 12.22
N GLU A 177 -8.80 -1.37 12.14
CA GLU A 177 -8.23 -2.23 13.18
C GLU A 177 -6.71 -2.09 13.33
N ALA A 178 -5.99 -1.52 12.36
CA ALA A 178 -4.56 -1.24 12.48
C ALA A 178 -4.25 0.15 13.08
N LEU A 179 -5.27 0.99 13.24
CA LEU A 179 -5.19 2.32 13.84
C LEU A 179 -5.64 2.31 15.31
N GLU A 180 -6.44 1.31 15.69
CA GLU A 180 -6.94 1.14 17.06
C GLU A 180 -5.90 0.45 17.96
N GLU A 181 -5.73 0.95 19.20
CA GLU A 181 -4.75 0.41 20.16
C GLU A 181 -4.96 -1.09 20.48
N ASN A 182 -6.21 -1.55 20.45
CA ASN A 182 -6.58 -2.94 20.75
C ASN A 182 -7.22 -3.64 19.53
N GLY A 183 -6.98 -3.12 18.32
CA GLY A 183 -7.51 -3.71 17.11
C GLY A 183 -6.92 -5.09 16.85
N ILE A 184 -7.77 -6.04 16.44
CA ILE A 184 -7.36 -7.41 16.15
C ILE A 184 -7.02 -7.52 14.68
N ILE A 185 -5.74 -7.73 14.40
CA ILE A 185 -5.25 -7.88 13.02
C ILE A 185 -5.50 -9.30 12.52
N THR A 186 -6.13 -9.39 11.35
CA THR A 186 -6.41 -10.65 10.64
C THR A 186 -5.97 -10.55 9.19
N ASP A 187 -6.08 -11.63 8.42
CA ASP A 187 -5.87 -11.65 6.96
C ASP A 187 -6.67 -10.55 6.22
N LYS A 188 -7.79 -10.12 6.82
CA LYS A 188 -8.68 -9.08 6.31
C LYS A 188 -8.10 -7.68 6.30
N ALA A 189 -6.98 -7.44 6.99
CA ALA A 189 -6.25 -6.20 6.90
C ALA A 189 -5.65 -6.02 5.49
N ASP A 190 -5.07 -7.09 4.92
CA ASP A 190 -4.59 -7.07 3.53
C ASP A 190 -5.73 -6.89 2.54
N ILE A 191 -6.93 -7.40 2.83
CA ILE A 191 -8.11 -7.29 1.96
C ILE A 191 -8.61 -5.85 1.87
N PHE A 192 -8.58 -5.11 2.98
CA PHE A 192 -8.91 -3.69 2.98
C PHE A 192 -7.92 -2.89 2.13
N ALA A 193 -6.63 -3.07 2.38
CA ALA A 193 -5.57 -2.41 1.62
C ALA A 193 -5.60 -2.80 0.13
N PHE A 194 -5.91 -4.05 -0.19
CA PHE A 194 -6.19 -4.52 -1.56
C PHE A 194 -7.34 -3.75 -2.22
N GLY A 195 -8.45 -3.54 -1.51
CA GLY A 195 -9.57 -2.74 -1.99
C GLY A 195 -9.14 -1.31 -2.32
N LEU A 196 -8.32 -0.70 -1.45
CA LEU A 196 -7.75 0.62 -1.71
C LEU A 196 -6.81 0.63 -2.92
N THR A 197 -6.07 -0.44 -3.20
CA THR A 197 -5.28 -0.54 -4.44
C THR A 197 -6.15 -0.57 -5.70
N LEU A 198 -7.35 -1.14 -5.65
CA LEU A 198 -8.30 -1.04 -6.76
C LEU A 198 -8.84 0.38 -6.90
N TRP A 199 -9.06 1.06 -5.77
CA TRP A 199 -9.46 2.46 -5.74
C TRP A 199 -8.43 3.38 -6.40
N GLU A 200 -7.14 3.19 -6.10
CA GLU A 200 -6.04 3.94 -6.75
C GLU A 200 -6.09 3.81 -8.29
N MET A 201 -6.45 2.65 -8.82
CA MET A 201 -6.57 2.46 -10.28
C MET A 201 -7.81 3.15 -10.88
N MET A 202 -8.85 3.40 -10.09
CA MET A 202 -10.05 4.11 -10.52
C MET A 202 -9.90 5.63 -10.41
N THR A 203 -9.15 6.13 -9.42
CA THR A 203 -9.08 7.57 -9.12
C THR A 203 -7.73 8.20 -9.42
N LEU A 204 -6.73 7.38 -9.75
CA LEU A 204 -5.34 7.78 -9.96
C LEU A 204 -4.74 8.60 -8.80
N SER A 205 -5.28 8.42 -7.60
CA SER A 205 -5.01 9.23 -6.41
C SER A 205 -4.55 8.39 -5.23
N ILE A 206 -3.95 9.03 -4.23
CA ILE A 206 -3.62 8.41 -2.94
C ILE A 206 -4.88 8.42 -2.05
N PRO A 207 -5.24 7.33 -1.36
CA PRO A 207 -6.42 7.29 -0.50
C PRO A 207 -6.45 8.43 0.52
N HIS A 208 -7.62 9.06 0.68
CA HIS A 208 -7.87 10.12 1.67
C HIS A 208 -7.05 11.41 1.49
N ILE A 209 -6.28 11.54 0.41
CA ILE A 209 -5.63 12.78 0.04
C ILE A 209 -6.51 13.47 -1.00
N ASN A 210 -7.22 14.52 -0.58
CA ASN A 210 -7.92 15.41 -1.49
C ASN A 210 -6.93 16.49 -1.92
N LEU A 211 -6.31 16.31 -3.08
CA LEU A 211 -5.61 17.42 -3.73
C LEU A 211 -6.69 18.35 -4.33
N PRO A 212 -6.61 19.67 -4.13
CA PRO A 212 -7.49 20.59 -4.83
C PRO A 212 -7.29 20.40 -6.34
N ASP A 213 -8.38 20.46 -7.11
CA ASP A 213 -8.32 20.38 -8.56
C ASP A 213 -7.29 21.40 -9.08
N ASP A 214 -6.32 20.93 -9.88
CA ASP A 214 -5.39 21.79 -10.59
C ASP A 214 -6.19 22.67 -11.56
N ASP A 215 -6.65 23.83 -11.09
CA ASP A 215 -7.20 24.90 -11.92
C ASP A 215 -6.10 25.34 -12.92
N ASP A 216 -5.96 24.69 -14.09
CA ASP A 216 -5.26 25.06 -15.35
C ASP A 216 -3.93 25.89 -15.31
N ASP A 217 -3.37 26.17 -14.14
CA ASP A 217 -2.15 26.91 -13.88
C ASP A 217 -1.12 25.88 -13.41
N ASP A 218 -0.35 25.36 -14.36
CA ASP A 218 0.81 24.47 -14.18
C ASP A 218 1.92 25.05 -13.25
N ASP A 219 1.67 26.17 -12.56
CA ASP A 219 2.61 26.92 -11.71
C ASP A 219 2.19 27.01 -10.23
N LYS A 220 1.08 26.36 -9.82
CA LYS A 220 0.75 26.23 -8.39
C LYS A 220 1.52 25.06 -7.78
N THR A 221 2.65 25.38 -7.16
CA THR A 221 3.30 24.45 -6.23
C THR A 221 2.37 24.18 -5.06
N PHE A 222 1.92 22.93 -4.89
CA PHE A 222 1.16 22.49 -3.71
C PHE A 222 1.90 22.90 -2.43
N ASP A 223 1.30 23.78 -1.64
CA ASP A 223 1.87 24.20 -0.35
C ASP A 223 1.33 23.28 0.76
N GLU A 224 2.12 23.05 1.81
CA GLU A 224 1.69 22.25 2.98
C GLU A 224 0.43 22.85 3.64
N SER A 225 0.15 24.13 3.40
CA SER A 225 -1.01 24.83 3.92
C SER A 225 -2.35 24.43 3.25
N ASP A 226 -2.30 23.77 2.09
CA ASP A 226 -3.48 23.27 1.38
C ASP A 226 -3.92 21.87 1.85
N PHE A 227 -3.10 21.20 2.67
CA PHE A 227 -3.40 19.87 3.20
C PHE A 227 -4.20 19.94 4.51
N ASP A 228 -5.42 19.44 4.50
CA ASP A 228 -6.27 19.33 5.70
C ASP A 228 -5.87 18.09 6.53
N ASP A 229 -4.88 18.28 7.40
CA ASP A 229 -4.39 17.24 8.34
C ASP A 229 -5.55 16.62 9.16
N GLU A 230 -6.50 17.43 9.63
CA GLU A 230 -7.58 16.96 10.50
C GLU A 230 -8.55 16.05 9.73
N ALA A 231 -8.94 16.45 8.53
CA ALA A 231 -9.77 15.62 7.66
C ALA A 231 -9.06 14.33 7.23
N TYR A 232 -7.76 14.39 6.91
CA TYR A 232 -6.97 13.22 6.55
C TYR A 232 -6.93 12.19 7.68
N TYR A 233 -6.51 12.59 8.90
CA TYR A 233 -6.43 11.67 10.04
C TYR A 233 -7.80 11.14 10.47
N ALA A 234 -8.88 11.92 10.30
CA ALA A 234 -10.24 11.46 10.58
C ALA A 234 -10.76 10.44 9.55
N ALA A 235 -10.25 10.47 8.32
CA ALA A 235 -10.67 9.59 7.24
C ALA A 235 -9.90 8.25 7.20
N LEU A 236 -8.73 8.15 7.83
CA LEU A 236 -7.94 6.91 7.85
C LEU A 236 -8.74 5.71 8.35
N GLY A 237 -8.58 4.56 7.69
CA GLY A 237 -9.30 3.34 8.00
C GLY A 237 -10.77 3.31 7.54
N THR A 238 -11.26 4.36 6.88
CA THR A 238 -12.59 4.41 6.28
C THR A 238 -12.52 4.14 4.77
N ARG A 239 -13.67 3.95 4.12
CA ARG A 239 -13.72 3.82 2.66
C ARG A 239 -13.65 5.21 2.01
N PRO A 240 -12.68 5.49 1.13
CA PRO A 240 -12.65 6.76 0.40
C PRO A 240 -13.80 6.86 -0.61
N PRO A 241 -14.25 8.07 -0.95
CA PRO A 241 -15.29 8.26 -1.96
C PRO A 241 -14.79 7.88 -3.36
N VAL A 242 -15.69 7.46 -4.24
CA VAL A 242 -15.42 7.20 -5.66
C VAL A 242 -16.26 8.16 -6.48
N ASN A 243 -15.66 8.84 -7.46
CA ASN A 243 -16.41 9.67 -8.39
C ASN A 243 -17.15 8.79 -9.40
N MET A 244 -18.43 8.52 -9.13
CA MET A 244 -19.27 7.67 -9.98
C MET A 244 -19.59 8.32 -11.34
N GLU A 245 -19.38 9.63 -11.51
CA GLU A 245 -19.63 10.32 -12.78
C GLU A 245 -18.52 10.05 -13.82
N GLU A 246 -17.32 9.69 -13.36
CA GLU A 246 -16.16 9.35 -14.20
C GLU A 246 -16.12 7.87 -14.62
N LEU A 247 -16.98 7.04 -14.01
CA LEU A 247 -16.99 5.59 -14.22
C LEU A 247 -18.27 5.16 -14.95
N ASP A 248 -18.10 4.40 -16.03
CA ASP A 248 -19.22 3.81 -16.76
C ASP A 248 -19.68 2.46 -16.17
N GLU A 249 -20.73 1.87 -16.74
CA GLU A 249 -21.33 0.61 -16.29
C GLU A 249 -20.34 -0.58 -16.30
N SER A 250 -19.23 -0.51 -17.05
CA SER A 250 -18.22 -1.58 -17.07
C SER A 250 -17.47 -1.71 -15.74
N TYR A 251 -17.45 -0.65 -14.92
CA TYR A 251 -16.79 -0.64 -13.60
C TYR A 251 -17.64 -1.26 -12.49
N GLN A 252 -18.89 -1.64 -12.75
CA GLN A 252 -19.81 -2.15 -11.72
C GLN A 252 -19.18 -3.24 -10.85
N LYS A 253 -18.52 -4.23 -11.47
CA LYS A 253 -17.84 -5.31 -10.73
C LYS A 253 -16.63 -4.83 -9.92
N VAL A 254 -15.89 -3.85 -10.45
CA VAL A 254 -14.75 -3.24 -9.76
C VAL A 254 -15.23 -2.49 -8.52
N ILE A 255 -16.31 -1.72 -8.66
CA ILE A 255 -16.92 -0.92 -7.58
C ILE A 255 -17.51 -1.83 -6.51
N GLU A 256 -18.17 -2.92 -6.89
CA GLU A 256 -18.67 -3.93 -5.95
C GLU A 256 -17.52 -4.58 -5.16
N LEU A 257 -16.46 -5.00 -5.85
CA LEU A 257 -15.29 -5.60 -5.21
C LEU A 257 -14.59 -4.63 -4.26
N PHE A 258 -14.33 -3.39 -4.71
CA PHE A 258 -13.82 -2.30 -3.87
C PHE A 258 -14.70 -2.12 -2.63
N SER A 259 -16.02 -2.09 -2.81
CA SER A 259 -16.98 -1.87 -1.74
C SER A 259 -16.97 -2.99 -0.70
N VAL A 260 -16.98 -4.25 -1.09
CA VAL A 260 -16.97 -5.34 -0.09
C VAL A 260 -15.60 -5.47 0.59
N CYS A 261 -14.50 -5.22 -0.13
CA CYS A 261 -13.16 -5.27 0.44
C CYS A 261 -12.89 -4.18 1.47
N THR A 262 -13.55 -3.03 1.35
CA THR A 262 -13.37 -1.86 2.24
C THR A 262 -14.54 -1.68 3.22
N ASN A 263 -15.24 -2.75 3.62
CA ASN A 263 -16.19 -2.67 4.74
C ASN A 263 -15.48 -2.38 6.05
N GLU A 264 -16.11 -1.61 6.95
CA GLU A 264 -15.52 -1.29 8.25
C GLU A 264 -15.27 -2.55 9.09
N ASP A 265 -16.27 -3.43 9.23
CA ASP A 265 -16.09 -4.71 9.93
C ASP A 265 -15.25 -5.68 9.07
N PRO A 266 -14.10 -6.17 9.55
CA PRO A 266 -13.29 -7.15 8.85
C PRO A 266 -14.04 -8.44 8.49
N LYS A 267 -15.10 -8.80 9.22
CA LYS A 267 -15.90 -10.00 8.96
C LYS A 267 -16.73 -9.91 7.68
N ASP A 268 -17.13 -8.70 7.31
CA ASP A 268 -17.92 -8.44 6.10
C ASP A 268 -17.04 -8.43 4.84
N ARG A 269 -15.72 -8.24 5.00
CA ARG A 269 -14.76 -8.32 3.90
C ARG A 269 -14.64 -9.77 3.41
N PRO A 270 -14.53 -10.06 2.11
CA PRO A 270 -14.29 -11.42 1.63
C PRO A 270 -12.87 -11.90 2.03
N SER A 271 -12.62 -13.21 1.92
CA SER A 271 -11.23 -13.73 1.98
C SER A 271 -10.59 -13.63 0.59
N ALA A 272 -9.26 -13.65 0.52
CA ALA A 272 -8.56 -13.71 -0.76
C ALA A 272 -9.02 -14.92 -1.62
N ALA A 273 -9.35 -16.05 -0.98
CA ALA A 273 -9.87 -17.23 -1.66
C ALA A 273 -11.25 -17.01 -2.29
N HIS A 274 -12.17 -16.36 -1.57
CA HIS A 274 -13.50 -16.02 -2.10
C HIS A 274 -13.40 -15.03 -3.27
N ILE A 275 -12.48 -14.05 -3.20
CA ILE A 275 -12.25 -13.10 -4.30
C ILE A 275 -11.79 -13.85 -5.55
N VAL A 276 -10.82 -14.76 -5.41
CA VAL A 276 -10.32 -15.56 -6.56
C VAL A 276 -11.45 -16.39 -7.17
N GLU A 277 -12.25 -17.07 -6.35
CA GLU A 277 -13.38 -17.89 -6.81
C GLU A 277 -14.42 -17.04 -7.58
N ALA A 278 -14.78 -15.88 -7.03
CA ALA A 278 -15.73 -14.97 -7.66
C ALA A 278 -15.22 -14.46 -9.03
N LEU A 279 -13.95 -14.04 -9.10
CA LEU A 279 -13.35 -13.51 -10.32
C LEU A 279 -13.04 -14.57 -11.38
N GLU A 280 -12.82 -15.84 -10.99
CA GLU A 280 -12.57 -16.94 -11.94
C GLU A 280 -13.86 -17.46 -12.58
N THR A 281 -14.99 -17.42 -11.84
CA THR A 281 -16.30 -17.87 -12.34
C THR A 281 -16.78 -17.02 -13.53
N ASP A 282 -16.32 -15.77 -13.62
CA ASP A 282 -16.67 -14.82 -14.68
C ASP A 282 -15.82 -14.93 -15.95
N VAL A 283 -14.78 -15.78 -15.97
CA VAL A 283 -13.88 -15.97 -17.12
C VAL A 283 -14.30 -17.17 -18.00
N GLN A 284 -15.34 -17.92 -17.60
CA GLN A 284 -15.88 -19.08 -18.33
C GLN A 284 -17.08 -18.76 -19.22
#